data_AF-A0A8X6XT16-F1
#
_entry.id   AF-A0A8X6XT16-F1
#
_cell.length_a   1.000
_cell.length_b   1.000
_cell.length_c   1.000
_cell.angle_alpha   90.00
_cell.angle_beta   90.00
_cell.angle_gamma   90.00
#
_symmetry.space_group_name_H-M   'P 1'
#
loop_
_entity.id
_entity.type
_entity.pdbx_description
1 polymer ?
#
loop_
_entity_poly.entity_id
_entity_poly.type
_entity_poly.pdbx_seq_one_letter_code
_entity_poly.pdbx_strand_id
1 'polypeptide(L)'
;MPPAPSFIPLSSAEQIDILEPVEKEQRFLRPIVIDGTNVALEHGKHKNTFSCRGLKIAIDYFLQKGHENVTAFVPLHRLERKNYYPFATDHFLLEELEKLGRVVCTPSRIVNDRRVTCYEGRFIVDLATLTGGVIVSNDKYRDLVEESEAYKKTIEKRLLIFCFDGDDFLIPKDPLGVNGPGVDEFLSMSATEKNLFSSAQPQ
;
A
#
# COMPACT_ATOMS: atom_id res chain seq x y z
N MET A 1 -44.66 -71.18 16.11
CA MET A 1 -44.53 -69.92 15.35
C MET A 1 -43.30 -69.17 15.88
N PRO A 2 -42.28 -68.91 15.07
CA PRO A 2 -41.21 -67.96 15.42
C PRO A 2 -41.59 -66.53 15.00
N PRO A 3 -41.02 -65.47 15.61
CA PRO A 3 -41.30 -64.09 15.23
C PRO A 3 -40.59 -63.72 13.93
N ALA A 4 -41.21 -62.79 13.17
CA ALA A 4 -40.70 -62.29 11.90
C ALA A 4 -39.42 -61.43 12.07
N PRO A 5 -38.49 -61.42 11.10
CA PRO A 5 -37.31 -60.58 11.16
C PRO A 5 -37.66 -59.10 10.97
N SER A 6 -37.08 -58.25 11.81
CA SER A 6 -37.21 -56.80 11.77
C SER A 6 -36.53 -56.21 10.53
N PHE A 7 -37.28 -55.43 9.76
CA PHE A 7 -36.75 -54.60 8.68
C PHE A 7 -35.92 -53.44 9.26
N ILE A 8 -34.64 -53.39 8.93
CA ILE A 8 -33.82 -52.19 9.06
C ILE A 8 -33.91 -51.46 7.72
N PRO A 9 -34.41 -50.21 7.64
CA PRO A 9 -34.23 -49.42 6.43
C PRO A 9 -32.77 -48.97 6.40
N LEU A 10 -31.97 -49.55 5.50
CA LEU A 10 -30.67 -49.02 5.14
C LEU A 10 -30.92 -47.67 4.45
N SER A 11 -30.41 -46.57 5.04
CA SER A 11 -30.73 -45.22 4.57
C SER A 11 -30.20 -45.02 3.15
N SER A 12 -31.10 -44.64 2.25
CA SER A 12 -30.80 -44.38 0.86
C SER A 12 -29.78 -43.25 0.72
N ALA A 13 -28.67 -43.60 0.09
CA ALA A 13 -27.80 -42.77 -0.72
C ALA A 13 -27.13 -41.57 -0.04
N GLU A 14 -25.81 -41.72 0.08
CA GLU A 14 -24.81 -40.66 0.19
C GLU A 14 -25.15 -39.49 -0.75
N GLN A 15 -25.61 -38.40 -0.15
CA GLN A 15 -25.74 -37.12 -0.82
C GLN A 15 -24.32 -36.56 -0.98
N ILE A 16 -23.68 -36.91 -2.10
CA ILE A 16 -22.43 -36.28 -2.52
C ILE A 16 -22.81 -34.86 -2.93
N ASP A 17 -22.66 -33.91 -2.01
CA ASP A 17 -22.66 -32.49 -2.33
C ASP A 17 -21.51 -32.24 -3.30
N ILE A 18 -21.84 -32.16 -4.59
CA ILE A 18 -20.96 -31.59 -5.60
C ILE A 18 -20.84 -30.11 -5.21
N LEU A 19 -19.81 -29.80 -4.41
CA LEU A 19 -19.39 -28.43 -4.18
C LEU A 19 -19.08 -27.84 -5.56
N GLU A 20 -19.98 -27.02 -6.07
CA GLU A 20 -19.69 -26.21 -7.25
C GLU A 20 -18.35 -25.51 -7.02
N PRO A 21 -17.43 -25.53 -8.00
CA PRO A 21 -16.15 -24.87 -7.82
C PRO A 21 -16.44 -23.40 -7.57
N VAL A 22 -16.18 -22.93 -6.35
CA VAL A 22 -16.25 -21.51 -6.00
C VAL A 22 -15.37 -20.79 -7.01
N GLU A 23 -15.99 -20.09 -7.96
CA GLU A 23 -15.26 -19.30 -8.93
C GLU A 23 -14.35 -18.37 -8.13
N LYS A 24 -13.03 -18.52 -8.29
CA LYS A 24 -12.07 -17.63 -7.63
C LYS A 24 -12.38 -16.23 -8.13
N GLU A 25 -12.90 -15.38 -7.24
CA GLU A 25 -13.16 -13.97 -7.56
C GLU A 25 -11.94 -13.37 -8.24
N GLN A 26 -12.16 -12.75 -9.39
CA GLN A 26 -11.09 -12.08 -10.10
C GLN A 26 -10.53 -10.95 -9.22
N ARG A 27 -9.25 -11.05 -8.88
CA ARG A 27 -8.53 -10.05 -8.08
C ARG A 27 -7.65 -9.18 -8.96
N PHE A 28 -7.59 -7.90 -8.63
CA PHE A 28 -6.78 -6.88 -9.29
C PHE A 28 -5.78 -6.31 -8.31
N LEU A 29 -4.55 -6.02 -8.75
CA LEU A 29 -3.56 -5.39 -7.89
C LEU A 29 -3.99 -3.96 -7.53
N ARG A 30 -3.85 -3.60 -6.25
CA ARG A 30 -4.14 -2.26 -5.76
C ARG A 30 -3.08 -1.27 -6.25
N PRO A 31 -3.45 0.00 -6.46
CA PRO A 31 -2.48 1.09 -6.54
C PRO A 31 -1.63 1.14 -5.27
N ILE A 32 -0.35 1.45 -5.42
CA ILE A 32 0.60 1.60 -4.32
C ILE A 32 0.93 3.08 -4.17
N VAL A 33 0.65 3.62 -2.98
CA VAL A 33 0.95 4.99 -2.60
C VAL A 33 2.04 4.98 -1.54
N ILE A 34 3.24 5.39 -1.92
CA ILE A 34 4.42 5.32 -1.05
C ILE A 34 4.64 6.66 -0.37
N ASP A 35 4.83 6.64 0.95
CA ASP A 35 5.43 7.75 1.67
C ASP A 35 6.93 7.79 1.37
N GLY A 36 7.29 8.55 0.35
CA GLY A 36 8.66 8.56 -0.16
C GLY A 36 9.65 9.12 0.86
N THR A 37 9.23 10.08 1.69
CA THR A 37 10.05 10.61 2.78
C THR A 37 10.29 9.54 3.85
N ASN A 38 9.26 8.82 4.27
CA ASN A 38 9.40 7.74 5.27
C ASN A 38 10.34 6.63 4.78
N VAL A 39 10.13 6.14 3.54
CA VAL A 39 10.97 5.09 2.93
C VAL A 39 12.42 5.52 2.79
N ALA A 40 12.67 6.72 2.23
CA ALA A 40 14.02 7.20 1.99
C ALA A 40 14.79 7.41 3.31
N LEU A 41 14.11 7.88 4.36
CA LEU A 41 14.72 8.08 5.67
C LEU A 41 14.93 6.77 6.42
N GLU A 42 14.03 5.78 6.32
CA GLU A 42 14.22 4.50 6.99
C GLU A 42 15.41 3.73 6.39
N HIS A 43 15.55 3.69 5.05
CA HIS A 43 16.75 3.11 4.41
C HIS A 43 18.02 3.90 4.77
N GLY A 44 17.94 5.23 4.85
CA GLY A 44 19.09 6.10 5.12
C GLY A 44 19.44 6.28 6.60
N LYS A 45 18.68 5.65 7.50
CA LYS A 45 18.64 5.93 8.94
C LYS A 45 20.01 5.88 9.62
N HIS A 46 20.80 4.84 9.35
CA HIS A 46 22.13 4.68 9.96
C HIS A 46 23.14 5.75 9.56
N LYS A 47 22.95 6.37 8.39
CA LYS A 47 23.80 7.44 7.87
C LYS A 47 23.18 8.83 8.07
N ASN A 48 21.96 8.89 8.61
CA ASN A 48 21.14 10.09 8.73
C ASN A 48 21.04 10.87 7.40
N THR A 49 20.64 10.14 6.35
CA THR A 49 20.49 10.66 4.99
C THR A 49 19.09 10.37 4.45
N PHE A 50 18.64 11.17 3.49
CA PHE A 50 17.51 10.82 2.64
C PHE A 50 18.03 9.95 1.49
N SER A 51 17.74 8.64 1.53
CA SER A 51 18.24 7.70 0.52
C SER A 51 17.32 7.62 -0.70
N CYS A 52 17.67 8.31 -1.79
CA CYS A 52 16.92 8.19 -3.06
C CYS A 52 17.02 6.77 -3.63
N ARG A 53 18.10 6.05 -3.31
CA ARG A 53 18.25 4.64 -3.66
C ARG A 53 17.25 3.76 -2.92
N GLY A 54 17.03 3.98 -1.63
CA GLY A 54 16.01 3.25 -0.86
C GLY A 54 14.60 3.46 -1.43
N LEU A 55 14.31 4.69 -1.85
CA LEU A 55 13.06 5.00 -2.54
C LEU A 55 12.91 4.22 -3.85
N LYS A 56 13.97 4.19 -4.68
CA LYS A 56 13.97 3.40 -5.92
C LYS A 56 13.74 1.91 -5.66
N ILE A 57 14.42 1.33 -4.66
CA ILE A 57 14.28 -0.08 -4.29
C ILE A 57 12.81 -0.41 -3.96
N ALA A 58 12.18 0.41 -3.11
CA ALA A 58 10.78 0.19 -2.74
C ALA A 58 9.83 0.31 -3.95
N ILE A 59 10.04 1.28 -4.84
CA ILE A 59 9.24 1.42 -6.07
C ILE A 59 9.42 0.20 -6.96
N ASP A 60 10.67 -0.18 -7.24
CA ASP A 60 11.01 -1.31 -8.11
C ASP A 60 10.44 -2.62 -7.57
N TYR A 61 10.40 -2.80 -6.24
CA TYR A 61 9.82 -3.98 -5.59
C TYR A 61 8.37 -4.22 -6.04
N PHE A 62 7.53 -3.18 -6.02
CA PHE A 62 6.12 -3.32 -6.41
C PHE A 62 5.96 -3.42 -7.93
N LEU A 63 6.77 -2.69 -8.71
CA LEU A 63 6.78 -2.81 -10.17
C LEU A 63 7.12 -4.24 -10.62
N GLN A 64 8.14 -4.86 -10.02
CA GLN A 64 8.54 -6.24 -10.32
C GLN A 64 7.47 -7.28 -9.93
N LYS A 65 6.60 -6.94 -8.97
CA LYS A 65 5.42 -7.75 -8.61
C LYS A 65 4.20 -7.51 -9.53
N GLY A 66 4.34 -6.67 -10.55
CA GLY A 66 3.30 -6.40 -11.55
C GLY A 66 2.36 -5.26 -11.20
N HIS A 67 2.63 -4.47 -10.13
CA HIS A 67 1.84 -3.28 -9.88
C HIS A 67 2.16 -2.20 -10.93
N GLU A 68 1.17 -1.81 -11.73
CA GLU A 68 1.35 -0.78 -12.76
C GLU A 68 1.31 0.63 -12.16
N ASN A 69 0.46 0.83 -11.15
CA ASN A 69 0.20 2.10 -10.48
C ASN A 69 0.98 2.17 -9.16
N VAL A 70 2.21 2.68 -9.23
CA VAL A 70 3.08 2.91 -8.06
C VAL A 70 3.49 4.38 -8.06
N THR A 71 3.07 5.11 -7.02
CA THR A 71 3.29 6.54 -6.86
C THR A 71 3.88 6.84 -5.50
N ALA A 72 5.05 7.47 -5.45
CA ALA A 72 5.66 7.96 -4.23
C ALA A 72 5.51 9.46 -4.10
N PHE A 73 5.12 9.95 -2.93
CA PHE A 73 5.11 11.38 -2.62
C PHE A 73 6.41 11.81 -1.94
N VAL A 74 6.98 12.91 -2.40
CA VAL A 74 8.18 13.54 -1.83
C VAL A 74 8.01 15.07 -1.86
N PRO A 75 8.52 15.86 -0.90
CA PRO A 75 8.40 17.31 -0.95
C PRO A 75 9.17 17.89 -2.13
N LEU A 76 8.58 18.87 -2.82
CA LEU A 76 9.23 19.56 -3.94
C LEU A 76 10.64 20.06 -3.60
N HIS A 77 10.85 20.54 -2.37
CA HIS A 77 12.15 21.04 -1.94
C HIS A 77 13.27 20.00 -1.93
N ARG A 78 12.93 18.70 -1.93
CA ARG A 78 13.92 17.62 -2.05
C ARG A 78 14.53 17.56 -3.44
N LEU A 79 13.85 18.04 -4.49
CA LEU A 79 14.40 18.18 -5.84
C LEU A 79 15.26 19.42 -6.05
N GLU A 80 15.18 20.42 -5.16
CA GLU A 80 15.87 21.71 -5.35
C GLU A 80 17.41 21.63 -5.24
N ARG A 81 18.01 20.42 -5.10
CA ARG A 81 19.46 20.16 -4.89
C ARG A 81 20.11 21.00 -3.78
N LYS A 82 19.30 21.59 -2.92
CA LYS A 82 19.77 22.36 -1.76
C LYS A 82 20.10 21.39 -0.63
N ASN A 83 21.15 21.73 0.11
CA ASN A 83 21.66 20.99 1.26
C ASN A 83 20.71 21.07 2.46
N TYR A 84 19.51 20.49 2.32
CA TYR A 84 18.58 20.29 3.42
C TYR A 84 18.93 19.02 4.16
N TYR A 85 19.11 19.13 5.47
CA TYR A 85 19.33 17.99 6.33
C TYR A 85 18.01 17.25 6.61
N PRO A 86 17.98 15.91 6.65
CA PRO A 86 19.02 14.96 6.19
C PRO A 86 19.30 15.10 4.70
N PHE A 87 20.59 15.09 4.30
CA PHE A 87 20.97 15.28 2.89
C PHE A 87 20.48 14.14 2.01
N ALA A 88 20.01 14.48 0.81
CA ALA A 88 19.64 13.50 -0.19
C ALA A 88 20.90 12.89 -0.85
N THR A 89 21.01 11.56 -0.84
CA THR A 89 22.02 10.83 -1.63
C THR A 89 21.46 10.48 -3.00
N ASP A 90 22.33 10.31 -3.99
CA ASP A 90 21.93 9.80 -5.31
C ASP A 90 20.77 10.58 -5.95
N HIS A 91 20.81 11.92 -5.84
CA HIS A 91 19.72 12.82 -6.26
C HIS A 91 19.27 12.62 -7.72
N PHE A 92 20.18 12.16 -8.60
CA PHE A 92 19.84 11.81 -9.98
C PHE A 92 18.75 10.73 -10.07
N LEU A 93 18.67 9.80 -9.11
CA LEU A 93 17.61 8.79 -9.03
C LEU A 93 16.26 9.44 -8.75
N LEU A 94 16.20 10.44 -7.87
CA LEU A 94 14.95 11.13 -7.57
C LEU A 94 14.43 11.88 -8.80
N GLU A 95 15.31 12.53 -9.55
CA GLU A 95 14.97 13.19 -10.82
C GLU A 95 14.52 12.21 -11.90
N GLU A 96 15.14 11.03 -11.98
CA GLU A 96 14.73 9.98 -12.91
C GLU A 96 13.35 9.44 -12.56
N LEU A 97 13.11 9.13 -11.29
CA LEU A 97 11.83 8.62 -10.80
C LEU A 97 10.69 9.64 -11.00
N GLU A 98 10.97 10.94 -10.84
CA GLU A 98 9.99 12.00 -11.12
C GLU A 98 9.66 12.09 -12.61
N LYS A 99 10.67 12.06 -13.49
CA LYS A 99 10.46 12.03 -14.95
C LYS A 99 9.66 10.82 -15.42
N LEU A 100 9.82 9.68 -14.75
CA LEU A 100 9.07 8.46 -15.03
C LEU A 100 7.65 8.48 -14.44
N GLY A 101 7.25 9.56 -13.73
CA GLY A 101 5.94 9.67 -13.07
C GLY A 101 5.78 8.75 -11.87
N ARG A 102 6.88 8.21 -11.31
CA ARG A 102 6.88 7.32 -10.14
C ARG A 102 7.02 8.10 -8.84
N VAL A 103 7.60 9.30 -8.89
CA VAL A 103 7.62 10.25 -7.79
C VAL A 103 6.81 11.47 -8.18
N VAL A 104 5.91 11.90 -7.30
CA VAL A 104 5.14 13.14 -7.43
C VAL A 104 5.53 14.08 -6.31
N CYS A 105 5.86 15.31 -6.68
CA CYS A 105 6.26 16.29 -5.69
C CYS A 105 5.06 16.95 -5.00
N THR A 106 5.03 16.88 -3.67
CA THR A 106 4.06 17.64 -2.88
C THR A 106 4.45 19.13 -2.85
N PRO A 107 3.47 20.06 -2.88
CA PRO A 107 3.76 21.48 -2.94
C PRO A 107 4.59 21.96 -1.74
N SER A 108 5.61 22.75 -2.03
CA SER A 108 6.32 23.53 -1.02
C SER A 108 6.75 24.86 -1.63
N ARG A 109 6.80 25.94 -0.84
CA ARG A 109 7.18 27.28 -1.31
C ARG A 109 7.94 28.05 -0.25
N ILE A 110 8.54 29.16 -0.65
CA ILE A 110 9.20 30.11 0.26
C ILE A 110 8.28 31.33 0.41
N VAL A 111 7.99 31.72 1.65
CA VAL A 111 7.22 32.90 2.03
C VAL A 111 8.00 33.65 3.10
N ASN A 112 8.37 34.91 2.86
CA ASN A 112 9.19 35.72 3.78
C ASN A 112 10.47 34.99 4.25
N ASP A 113 11.24 34.45 3.29
CA ASP A 113 12.46 33.65 3.50
C ASP A 113 12.30 32.40 4.36
N ARG A 114 11.06 32.02 4.68
CA ARG A 114 10.72 30.80 5.42
C ARG A 114 10.06 29.80 4.49
N ARG A 115 10.47 28.54 4.62
CA ARG A 115 9.85 27.45 3.87
C ARG A 115 8.49 27.11 4.48
N VAL A 116 7.50 27.02 3.61
CA VAL A 116 6.17 26.50 3.92
C VAL A 116 6.00 25.23 3.10
N THR A 117 5.92 24.09 3.78
CA THR A 117 5.72 22.78 3.17
C THR A 117 4.32 22.30 3.53
N CYS A 118 3.56 21.83 2.54
CA CYS A 118 2.28 21.20 2.80
C CYS A 118 2.48 19.87 3.55
N TYR A 119 1.52 19.47 4.35
CA TYR A 119 1.61 18.18 5.05
C TYR A 119 1.42 17.03 4.08
N GLU A 120 2.50 16.27 3.83
CA GLU A 120 2.50 15.18 2.83
C GLU A 120 1.50 14.07 3.15
N GLY A 121 1.32 13.76 4.44
CA GLY A 121 0.43 12.69 4.89
C GLY A 121 -0.98 12.80 4.30
N ARG A 122 -1.51 14.03 4.13
CA ARG A 122 -2.83 14.24 3.52
C ARG A 122 -2.87 13.79 2.06
N PHE A 123 -1.88 14.18 1.24
CA PHE A 123 -1.83 13.75 -0.17
C PHE A 123 -1.71 12.22 -0.30
N ILE A 124 -0.92 11.60 0.56
CA ILE A 124 -0.72 10.14 0.60
C ILE A 124 -2.05 9.44 0.94
N VAL A 125 -2.68 9.83 2.06
CA VAL A 125 -3.92 9.21 2.53
C VAL A 125 -5.08 9.53 1.59
N ASP A 126 -5.14 10.73 1.02
CA ASP A 126 -6.14 11.14 0.02
C ASP A 126 -6.08 10.23 -1.20
N LEU A 127 -4.91 10.09 -1.83
CA LEU A 127 -4.78 9.28 -3.03
C LEU A 127 -5.12 7.81 -2.76
N ALA A 128 -4.66 7.25 -1.64
CA ALA A 128 -4.97 5.87 -1.26
C ALA A 128 -6.46 5.66 -0.90
N THR A 129 -7.11 6.69 -0.34
CA THR A 129 -8.56 6.66 -0.07
C THR A 129 -9.35 6.72 -1.36
N LEU A 130 -9.00 7.64 -2.24
CA LEU A 130 -9.65 7.91 -3.52
C LEU A 130 -9.55 6.72 -4.48
N THR A 131 -8.40 6.05 -4.52
CA THR A 131 -8.12 4.96 -5.47
C THR A 131 -8.29 3.55 -4.89
N GLY A 132 -8.59 3.44 -3.59
CA GLY A 132 -8.59 2.15 -2.90
C GLY A 132 -7.18 1.53 -2.78
N GLY A 133 -6.14 2.35 -2.92
CA GLY A 133 -4.75 1.94 -2.86
C GLY A 133 -4.26 1.54 -1.46
N VAL A 134 -3.07 0.97 -1.44
CA VAL A 134 -2.29 0.63 -0.24
C VAL A 134 -1.28 1.73 0.03
N ILE A 135 -1.20 2.18 1.27
CA ILE A 135 -0.18 3.12 1.73
C ILE A 135 1.04 2.32 2.18
N VAL A 136 2.23 2.68 1.70
CA VAL A 136 3.50 2.09 2.17
C VAL A 136 4.21 3.12 3.03
N SER A 137 4.16 2.91 4.35
CA SER A 137 4.77 3.81 5.35
C SER A 137 4.87 3.11 6.71
N ASN A 138 5.87 3.48 7.50
CA ASN A 138 5.96 3.15 8.92
C ASN A 138 5.34 4.24 9.82
N ASP A 139 4.89 5.37 9.26
CA ASP A 139 4.09 6.36 9.98
C ASP A 139 2.67 5.81 10.22
N LYS A 140 2.13 6.13 11.40
CA LYS A 140 0.78 5.73 11.83
C LYS A 140 -0.27 6.79 11.49
N TYR A 141 0.13 7.98 11.05
CA TYR A 141 -0.76 9.08 10.66
C TYR A 141 -1.86 9.38 11.70
N ARG A 142 -1.49 9.35 13.00
CA ARG A 142 -2.45 9.41 14.12
C ARG A 142 -3.32 10.66 14.10
N ASP A 143 -2.77 11.76 13.61
CA ASP A 143 -3.48 13.02 13.42
C ASP A 143 -4.56 12.91 12.33
N LEU A 144 -4.25 12.22 11.22
CA LEU A 144 -5.19 12.04 10.10
C LEU A 144 -6.29 11.02 10.38
N VAL A 145 -6.04 10.03 11.25
CA VAL A 145 -7.07 9.07 11.69
C VAL A 145 -8.29 9.78 12.27
N GLU A 146 -8.07 10.88 13.00
CA GLU A 146 -9.14 11.65 13.65
C GLU A 146 -9.79 12.68 12.71
N GLU A 147 -9.22 12.95 11.52
CA GLU A 147 -9.77 13.95 10.58
C GLU A 147 -11.00 13.44 9.83
N SER A 148 -11.10 12.14 9.54
CA SER A 148 -12.18 11.56 8.74
C SER A 148 -12.29 10.04 8.90
N GLU A 149 -13.52 9.54 8.94
CA GLU A 149 -13.80 8.09 8.95
C GLU A 149 -13.26 7.38 7.70
N ALA A 150 -13.19 8.08 6.55
CA ALA A 150 -12.60 7.52 5.34
C ALA A 150 -11.08 7.33 5.48
N TYR A 151 -10.38 8.31 6.07
CA TYR A 151 -8.95 8.22 6.35
C TYR A 151 -8.65 7.12 7.35
N LYS A 152 -9.41 7.08 8.45
CA LYS A 152 -9.31 6.00 9.44
C LYS A 152 -9.42 4.63 8.79
N LYS A 153 -10.46 4.38 7.99
CA LYS A 153 -10.63 3.10 7.29
C LYS A 153 -9.48 2.79 6.33
N THR A 154 -8.94 3.79 5.64
CA THR A 154 -7.78 3.62 4.75
C THR A 154 -6.55 3.23 5.54
N ILE A 155 -6.22 3.97 6.61
CA ILE A 155 -5.02 3.75 7.42
C ILE A 155 -5.10 2.41 8.17
N GLU A 156 -6.23 2.12 8.82
CA GLU A 156 -6.38 0.88 9.60
C GLU A 156 -6.36 -0.39 8.75
N LYS A 157 -6.86 -0.33 7.51
CA LYS A 157 -7.04 -1.52 6.66
C LYS A 157 -6.03 -1.64 5.53
N ARG A 158 -5.31 -0.57 5.17
CA ARG A 158 -4.47 -0.52 3.96
C ARG A 158 -3.12 0.17 4.18
N LEU A 159 -2.67 0.30 5.43
CA LEU A 159 -1.29 0.69 5.74
C LEU A 159 -0.37 -0.54 5.76
N LEU A 160 0.63 -0.54 4.88
CA LEU A 160 1.68 -1.54 4.78
C LEU A 160 2.97 -1.00 5.39
N ILE A 161 3.34 -1.58 6.52
CA ILE A 161 4.65 -1.35 7.15
C ILE A 161 5.74 -2.17 6.45
N PHE A 162 6.99 -1.78 6.65
CA PHE A 162 8.14 -2.42 6.03
C PHE A 162 9.39 -2.27 6.90
N CYS A 163 10.44 -3.02 6.57
CA CYS A 163 11.79 -2.75 7.07
C CYS A 163 12.82 -2.88 5.96
N PHE A 164 14.01 -2.36 6.23
CA PHE A 164 15.20 -2.56 5.41
C PHE A 164 16.25 -3.34 6.20
N ASP A 165 16.87 -4.34 5.56
CA ASP A 165 18.14 -4.92 5.98
C ASP A 165 19.18 -4.66 4.88
N GLY A 166 20.03 -3.65 5.07
CA GLY A 166 20.81 -3.08 3.98
C GLY A 166 19.90 -2.59 2.86
N ASP A 167 19.94 -3.27 1.72
CA ASP A 167 19.16 -2.94 0.52
C ASP A 167 17.96 -3.85 0.30
N ASP A 168 17.76 -4.84 1.18
CA ASP A 168 16.63 -5.73 1.12
C ASP A 168 15.40 -5.03 1.68
N PHE A 169 14.45 -4.72 0.80
CA PHE A 169 13.14 -4.17 1.17
C PHE A 169 12.19 -5.32 1.53
N LEU A 170 11.81 -5.38 2.81
CA LEU A 170 11.03 -6.46 3.37
C LEU A 170 9.66 -5.95 3.83
N ILE A 171 8.61 -6.65 3.40
CA ILE A 171 7.23 -6.41 3.84
C ILE A 171 6.71 -7.63 4.62
N PRO A 172 5.82 -7.44 5.60
CA PRO A 172 5.23 -8.55 6.34
C PRO A 172 4.34 -9.41 5.42
N LYS A 173 4.34 -10.73 5.64
CA LYS A 173 3.42 -11.66 4.95
C LYS A 173 1.99 -11.56 5.48
N ASP A 174 1.84 -10.99 6.67
CA ASP A 174 0.63 -10.78 7.46
C ASP A 174 0.47 -9.29 7.84
N PRO A 175 0.19 -8.38 6.88
CA PRO A 175 0.21 -6.94 7.11
C PRO A 175 -0.72 -6.44 8.23
N LEU A 176 -1.80 -7.16 8.50
CA LEU A 176 -2.77 -6.86 9.57
C LEU A 176 -2.73 -7.89 10.71
N GLY A 177 -1.62 -8.62 10.85
CA GLY A 177 -1.40 -9.66 11.85
C GLY A 177 -2.01 -11.01 11.50
N VAL A 178 -1.84 -11.99 12.40
CA VAL A 178 -2.16 -13.42 12.18
C VAL A 178 -3.60 -13.72 11.76
N ASN A 179 -4.56 -12.87 12.17
CA ASN A 179 -5.97 -13.02 11.84
C ASN A 179 -6.39 -12.18 10.62
N GLY A 180 -5.44 -11.45 10.03
CA GLY A 180 -5.65 -10.62 8.85
C GLY A 180 -5.45 -11.38 7.53
N PRO A 181 -5.68 -10.71 6.40
CA PRO A 181 -5.40 -11.26 5.08
C PRO A 181 -3.88 -11.46 4.88
N GLY A 182 -3.53 -12.47 4.10
CA GLY A 182 -2.16 -12.61 3.59
C GLY A 182 -1.79 -11.45 2.65
N VAL A 183 -0.49 -11.22 2.49
CA VAL A 183 0.03 -10.06 1.72
C VAL A 183 -0.50 -9.97 0.29
N ASP A 184 -0.68 -11.10 -0.41
CA ASP A 184 -1.20 -11.09 -1.79
C ASP A 184 -2.66 -10.63 -1.83
N GLU A 185 -3.46 -11.02 -0.83
CA GLU A 185 -4.84 -10.55 -0.70
C GLU A 185 -4.87 -9.07 -0.33
N PHE A 186 -4.06 -8.66 0.64
CA PHE A 186 -3.95 -7.28 1.08
C PHE A 186 -3.56 -6.33 -0.06
N LEU A 187 -2.65 -6.75 -0.93
CA LEU A 187 -2.21 -6.01 -2.12
C LEU A 187 -3.18 -6.08 -3.30
N SER A 188 -4.30 -6.77 -3.15
CA SER A 188 -5.30 -6.96 -4.19
C SER A 188 -6.68 -6.44 -3.79
N MET A 189 -7.53 -6.18 -4.78
CA MET A 189 -8.91 -5.78 -4.62
C MET A 189 -9.81 -6.61 -5.53
N SER A 190 -11.05 -6.82 -5.10
CA SER A 190 -12.10 -7.47 -5.89
C SER A 190 -12.53 -6.60 -7.08
N ALA A 191 -13.20 -7.21 -8.06
CA ALA A 191 -13.83 -6.48 -9.16
C ALA A 191 -14.82 -5.41 -8.65
N THR A 192 -15.58 -5.73 -7.61
CA THR A 192 -16.55 -4.82 -6.97
C THR A 192 -15.86 -3.58 -6.41
N GLU A 193 -14.76 -3.76 -5.67
CA GLU A 193 -13.97 -2.64 -5.15
C GLU A 193 -13.36 -1.81 -6.29
N LYS A 194 -12.80 -2.46 -7.32
CA LYS A 194 -12.24 -1.75 -8.46
C LYS A 194 -13.27 -0.85 -9.15
N ASN A 195 -14.49 -1.34 -9.35
CA ASN A 195 -15.58 -0.56 -9.92
C ASN A 195 -15.98 0.61 -9.01
N LEU A 196 -16.05 0.38 -7.69
CA LEU A 196 -16.35 1.42 -6.71
C LEU A 196 -15.35 2.58 -6.80
N PHE A 197 -14.04 2.29 -6.77
CA PHE A 197 -12.99 3.33 -6.79
C PHE A 197 -12.80 3.98 -8.17
N SER A 198 -13.14 3.28 -9.25
CA SER A 198 -13.13 3.86 -10.61
C SER A 198 -14.27 4.85 -10.81
N SER A 199 -15.45 4.58 -10.22
CA SER A 199 -16.62 5.45 -10.33
C SER A 199 -16.55 6.71 -9.46
N ALA A 200 -15.66 6.71 -8.46
CA ALA A 200 -15.45 7.83 -7.54
C ALA A 200 -14.49 8.91 -8.08
N GLN A 201 -13.83 8.69 -9.22
CA GLN A 201 -13.02 9.73 -9.86
C GLN A 201 -13.93 10.72 -10.62
N PRO A 202 -13.85 12.04 -10.38
CA PRO A 202 -14.54 13.00 -11.23
C PRO A 202 -14.00 12.91 -12.67
N GLN A 203 -14.92 12.89 -13.66
CA GLN A 203 -14.59 12.94 -15.09
C GLN A 203 -13.88 14.23 -15.48
#